data_AF-A0A0E2LQ19-F1
#
_entry.id   AF-A0A0E2LQ19-F1
#
_cell.length_a   1.000
_cell.length_b   1.000
_cell.length_c   1.000
_cell.angle_alpha   90.00
_cell.angle_beta   90.00
_cell.angle_gamma   90.00
#
_symmetry.space_group_name_H-M   'P 1'
#
loop_
_entity.id
_entity.type
_entity.pdbx_description
1 polymer ?
#
loop_
_entity_poly.entity_id
_entity_poly.type
_entity_poly.pdbx_seq_one_letter_code
_entity_poly.pdbx_strand_id
1 'polypeptide(L)'
;SLLVRTLVPTEMQVTAPANISASAQTFEVACDYNGAIATLSDDGDMVGTAIVKDGKAIIKLNESIADETSLTLTVVGYNKVTVIKDVKVEGTSIADVANDKPYTVAVSGKTITVESPAAGLTIFDMNGRRVATAKNRMVFEAQNGVYAVRIATEGKTYTEKVIVK
;
A
#
# COMPACT_ATOMS: atom_id res chain seq x y z
N SER A 1 -6.06 29.11 11.98
CA SER A 1 -6.62 30.00 13.02
C SER A 1 -6.16 29.53 14.39
N LEU A 2 -6.36 30.32 15.46
CA LEU A 2 -5.99 29.94 16.82
C LEU A 2 -7.21 29.40 17.58
N LEU A 3 -7.13 28.18 18.10
CA LEU A 3 -8.08 27.67 19.09
C LEU A 3 -7.59 28.11 20.48
N VAL A 4 -8.27 29.10 21.06
CA VAL A 4 -7.90 29.63 22.39
C VAL A 4 -8.15 28.61 23.50
N ARG A 5 -7.28 28.59 24.50
CA ARG A 5 -7.46 27.86 25.76
C ARG A 5 -7.77 28.87 26.85
N THR A 6 -8.78 28.61 27.66
CA THR A 6 -9.19 29.50 28.77
C THR A 6 -8.86 28.92 30.14
N LEU A 7 -8.54 27.62 30.19
CA LEU A 7 -8.19 26.87 31.39
C LEU A 7 -7.04 25.90 31.09
N VAL A 8 -6.47 25.30 32.14
CA VAL A 8 -5.53 24.18 31.99
C VAL A 8 -6.26 23.02 31.28
N PRO A 9 -5.72 22.50 30.15
CA PRO A 9 -6.39 21.46 29.39
C PRO A 9 -6.57 20.15 30.15
N THR A 10 -7.66 19.44 29.86
CA THR A 10 -7.92 18.08 30.38
C THR A 10 -7.84 17.03 29.28
N GLU A 11 -7.64 15.77 29.64
CA GLU A 11 -7.67 14.66 28.69
C GLU A 11 -9.07 14.42 28.10
N MET A 12 -9.10 13.75 26.96
CA MET A 12 -10.31 13.15 26.35
C MET A 12 -10.00 11.71 25.94
N GLN A 13 -10.98 10.83 26.04
CA GLN A 13 -10.84 9.44 25.65
C GLN A 13 -11.16 9.27 24.17
N VAL A 14 -10.17 8.82 23.39
CA VAL A 14 -10.30 8.60 21.94
C VAL A 14 -9.98 7.14 21.62
N THR A 15 -10.93 6.44 20.99
CA THR A 15 -10.77 5.06 20.51
C THR A 15 -11.03 5.01 19.02
N ALA A 16 -10.09 4.43 18.27
CA ALA A 16 -10.17 4.28 16.82
C ALA A 16 -9.42 3.00 16.41
N PRO A 17 -9.75 2.39 15.26
CA PRO A 17 -8.96 1.30 14.69
C PRO A 17 -7.50 1.69 14.47
N ALA A 18 -6.58 0.74 14.62
CA ALA A 18 -5.15 0.93 14.30
C ALA A 18 -4.85 0.80 12.79
N ASN A 19 -5.78 0.23 12.03
CA ASN A 19 -5.66 0.03 10.58
C ASN A 19 -6.90 0.57 9.86
N ILE A 20 -6.74 0.97 8.60
CA ILE A 20 -7.80 1.35 7.67
C ILE A 20 -7.55 0.67 6.32
N SER A 21 -8.59 0.24 5.62
CA SER A 21 -8.44 -0.31 4.26
C SER A 21 -8.07 0.81 3.27
N ALA A 22 -7.15 0.53 2.35
CA ALA A 22 -6.86 1.37 1.18
C ALA A 22 -8.10 1.72 0.34
N SER A 23 -9.15 0.89 0.41
CA SER A 23 -10.43 1.09 -0.30
C SER A 23 -11.50 1.77 0.55
N ALA A 24 -11.19 2.15 1.80
CA ALA A 24 -12.15 2.75 2.70
C ALA A 24 -12.71 4.06 2.12
N GLN A 25 -13.95 4.37 2.51
CA GLN A 25 -14.61 5.64 2.21
C GLN A 25 -14.87 6.45 3.48
N THR A 26 -14.79 5.78 4.64
CA THR A 26 -15.07 6.37 5.94
C THR A 26 -14.17 5.79 7.02
N PHE A 27 -13.92 6.57 8.07
CA PHE A 27 -13.24 6.13 9.27
C PHE A 27 -13.99 6.60 10.52
N GLU A 28 -14.38 5.66 11.39
CA GLU A 28 -15.12 5.96 12.62
C GLU A 28 -14.17 6.13 13.81
N VAL A 29 -14.36 7.22 14.55
CA VAL A 29 -13.62 7.55 15.77
C VAL A 29 -14.60 7.72 16.92
N ALA A 30 -14.45 6.93 17.98
CA ALA A 30 -15.19 7.12 19.23
C ALA A 30 -14.45 8.13 20.12
N CYS A 31 -15.17 9.10 20.66
CA CYS A 31 -14.62 10.15 21.51
C CYS A 31 -15.63 10.54 22.58
N ASP A 32 -15.20 10.66 23.84
CA ASP A 32 -16.06 11.04 24.97
C ASP A 32 -16.41 12.55 25.04
N TYR A 33 -15.91 13.35 24.10
CA TYR A 33 -16.10 14.81 24.07
C TYR A 33 -16.83 15.26 22.80
N ASN A 34 -18.14 15.47 22.90
CA ASN A 34 -18.95 16.03 21.82
C ASN A 34 -18.44 17.42 21.42
N GLY A 35 -18.36 17.66 20.10
CA GLY A 35 -17.79 18.89 19.54
C GLY A 35 -16.27 18.84 19.32
N ALA A 36 -15.57 17.77 19.72
CA ALA A 36 -14.22 17.51 19.22
C ALA A 36 -14.23 17.37 17.69
N ILE A 37 -13.08 17.66 17.07
CA ILE A 37 -12.86 17.53 15.63
C ILE A 37 -11.81 16.44 15.43
N ALA A 38 -12.17 15.40 14.69
CA ALA A 38 -11.27 14.33 14.29
C ALA A 38 -10.91 14.49 12.80
N THR A 39 -9.63 14.43 12.50
CA THR A 39 -9.08 14.65 11.16
C THR A 39 -8.07 13.56 10.84
N LEU A 40 -8.12 13.02 9.62
CA LEU A 40 -7.07 12.20 9.03
C LEU A 40 -6.24 13.04 8.06
N SER A 41 -4.93 12.84 8.08
CA SER A 41 -3.99 13.54 7.20
C SER A 41 -2.75 12.71 6.89
N ASP A 42 -2.12 12.96 5.74
CA ASP A 42 -0.76 12.52 5.42
C ASP A 42 0.15 13.75 5.31
N ASP A 43 1.20 13.84 6.14
CA ASP A 43 2.21 14.93 6.14
C ASP A 43 1.70 16.37 5.89
N GLY A 44 0.50 16.68 6.39
CA GLY A 44 -0.13 18.00 6.29
C GLY A 44 -1.21 18.13 5.21
N ASP A 45 -1.36 17.13 4.35
CA ASP A 45 -2.51 17.00 3.45
C ASP A 45 -3.70 16.35 4.16
N MET A 46 -4.89 16.95 4.04
CA MET A 46 -6.07 16.54 4.79
C MET A 46 -6.97 15.65 3.94
N VAL A 47 -7.00 14.35 4.26
CA VAL A 47 -7.82 13.35 3.54
C VAL A 47 -9.24 13.20 4.11
N GLY A 48 -9.56 13.88 5.22
CA GLY A 48 -10.93 13.94 5.74
C GLY A 48 -11.05 14.49 7.16
N THR A 49 -12.21 15.06 7.48
CA THR A 49 -12.51 15.57 8.84
C THR A 49 -13.98 15.36 9.23
N ALA A 50 -14.25 15.18 10.52
CA ALA A 50 -15.59 15.15 11.07
C ALA A 50 -15.65 15.66 12.53
N ILE A 51 -16.81 16.20 12.89
CA ILE A 51 -17.12 16.64 14.26
C ILE A 51 -17.72 15.47 15.02
N VAL A 52 -17.28 15.26 16.27
CA VAL A 52 -17.85 14.28 17.19
C VAL A 52 -19.26 14.70 17.60
N LYS A 53 -20.24 13.85 17.29
CA LYS A 53 -21.64 13.97 17.72
C LYS A 53 -22.08 12.64 18.31
N ASP A 54 -22.79 12.67 19.43
CA ASP A 54 -23.25 11.48 20.14
C ASP A 54 -22.12 10.46 20.42
N GLY A 55 -20.95 10.99 20.78
CA GLY A 55 -19.75 10.20 21.13
C GLY A 55 -18.95 9.66 19.94
N LYS A 56 -19.31 10.01 18.70
CA LYS A 56 -18.67 9.49 17.48
C LYS A 56 -18.42 10.56 16.42
N ALA A 57 -17.29 10.45 15.73
CA ALA A 57 -17.02 11.15 14.48
C ALA A 57 -16.90 10.11 13.35
N ILE A 58 -17.75 10.24 12.33
CA ILE A 58 -17.63 9.45 11.09
C ILE A 58 -16.94 10.35 10.07
N ILE A 59 -15.63 10.19 9.93
CA ILE A 59 -14.82 10.90 8.95
C ILE A 59 -15.17 10.34 7.57
N LYS A 60 -15.68 11.18 6.68
CA LYS A 60 -15.82 10.85 5.26
C LYS A 60 -14.54 11.27 4.56
N LEU A 61 -13.92 10.35 3.84
CA LEU A 61 -12.71 10.65 3.08
C LEU A 61 -13.10 11.52 1.87
N ASN A 62 -12.32 12.57 1.62
CA ASN A 62 -12.54 13.48 0.48
C ASN A 62 -11.79 13.02 -0.78
N GLU A 63 -10.88 12.06 -0.63
CA GLU A 63 -10.10 11.45 -1.70
C GLU A 63 -9.79 9.96 -1.42
N SER A 64 -9.15 9.31 -2.39
CA SER A 64 -8.61 7.96 -2.22
C SER A 64 -7.41 8.00 -1.29
N ILE A 65 -7.24 6.97 -0.47
CA ILE A 65 -6.07 6.80 0.40
C ILE A 65 -5.25 5.56 0.01
N ALA A 66 -5.47 5.02 -1.19
CA ALA A 66 -4.87 3.75 -1.63
C ALA A 66 -3.36 3.85 -1.95
N ASP A 67 -2.87 5.05 -2.18
CA ASP A 67 -1.47 5.40 -2.36
C ASP A 67 -0.73 5.63 -1.02
N GLU A 68 -1.47 5.67 0.09
CA GLU A 68 -0.92 5.86 1.42
C GLU A 68 -0.49 4.54 2.08
N THR A 69 0.54 4.63 2.92
CA THR A 69 0.95 3.52 3.80
C THR A 69 0.54 3.73 5.25
N SER A 70 0.37 4.99 5.66
CA SER A 70 -0.05 5.40 6.98
C SER A 70 -0.76 6.76 6.91
N LEU A 71 -1.69 6.98 7.82
CA LEU A 71 -2.33 8.28 8.05
C LEU A 71 -2.17 8.68 9.51
N THR A 72 -2.11 9.98 9.76
CA THR A 72 -2.15 10.55 11.10
C THR A 72 -3.60 10.90 11.46
N LEU A 73 -4.14 10.26 12.49
CA LEU A 73 -5.37 10.71 13.15
C LEU A 73 -5.03 11.79 14.17
N THR A 74 -5.55 12.99 13.98
CA THR A 74 -5.49 14.08 14.96
C THR A 74 -6.88 14.42 15.47
N VAL A 75 -7.08 14.41 16.80
CA VAL A 75 -8.33 14.83 17.43
C VAL A 75 -8.07 16.03 18.34
N VAL A 76 -8.82 17.11 18.11
CA VAL A 76 -8.73 18.37 18.86
C VAL A 76 -10.07 18.73 19.51
N GLY A 77 -10.01 19.42 20.66
CA GLY A 77 -11.19 19.91 21.37
C GLY A 77 -10.88 21.14 22.21
N TYR A 78 -11.89 21.99 22.45
CA TYR A 78 -11.74 23.18 23.28
C TYR A 78 -11.32 22.80 24.71
N ASN A 79 -10.25 23.41 25.22
CA ASN A 79 -9.65 23.07 26.52
C ASN A 79 -9.32 21.57 26.70
N LYS A 80 -9.07 20.84 25.59
CA LYS A 80 -8.61 19.44 25.62
C LYS A 80 -7.16 19.30 25.19
N VAL A 81 -6.45 18.35 25.78
CA VAL A 81 -5.16 17.89 25.26
C VAL A 81 -5.43 17.21 23.91
N THR A 82 -4.63 17.53 22.89
CA THR A 82 -4.78 16.95 21.54
C THR A 82 -4.36 15.48 21.58
N VAL A 83 -5.11 14.60 20.91
CA VAL A 83 -4.76 13.19 20.75
C VAL A 83 -4.29 12.95 19.32
N ILE A 84 -3.15 12.25 19.17
CA ILE A 84 -2.56 11.90 17.87
C ILE A 84 -2.33 10.38 17.84
N LYS A 85 -2.69 9.71 16.74
CA LYS A 85 -2.46 8.28 16.53
C LYS A 85 -2.06 8.00 15.09
N ASP A 86 -1.16 7.05 14.91
CA ASP A 86 -0.88 6.47 13.61
C ASP A 86 -1.96 5.46 13.23
N VAL A 87 -2.40 5.50 11.98
CA VAL A 87 -3.36 4.57 11.39
C VAL A 87 -2.71 3.96 10.16
N LYS A 88 -2.41 2.66 10.20
CA LYS A 88 -1.80 1.98 9.06
C LYS A 88 -2.82 1.79 7.95
N VAL A 89 -2.46 2.12 6.72
CA VAL A 89 -3.29 1.84 5.55
C VAL A 89 -2.94 0.45 5.03
N GLU A 90 -3.94 -0.42 4.95
CA GLU A 90 -3.77 -1.80 4.50
C GLU A 90 -4.46 -1.99 3.15
N GLY A 91 -3.68 -2.38 2.14
CA GLY A 91 -4.19 -2.79 0.83
C GLY A 91 -5.17 -3.95 0.98
N THR A 92 -6.39 -3.79 0.47
CA THR A 92 -7.31 -4.90 0.24
C THR A 92 -7.59 -5.01 -1.24
N SER A 93 -6.61 -5.46 -2.02
CA SER A 93 -6.88 -5.92 -3.38
C SER A 93 -6.12 -7.21 -3.71
N ILE A 94 -6.75 -8.06 -4.53
CA ILE A 94 -6.09 -9.20 -5.17
C ILE A 94 -4.94 -8.72 -6.07
N ALA A 95 -4.92 -7.46 -6.49
CA ALA A 95 -3.82 -6.87 -7.23
C ALA A 95 -2.56 -6.68 -6.37
N ASP A 96 -2.70 -6.45 -5.06
CA ASP A 96 -1.56 -6.39 -4.11
C ASP A 96 -0.95 -7.78 -3.88
N VAL A 97 -1.78 -8.83 -3.89
CA VAL A 97 -1.32 -10.24 -3.88
C VAL A 97 -0.72 -10.64 -5.24
N ALA A 98 -1.18 -10.05 -6.34
CA ALA A 98 -0.69 -10.33 -7.69
C ALA A 98 0.60 -9.58 -8.04
N ASN A 99 0.88 -8.46 -7.36
CA ASN A 99 2.12 -7.68 -7.48
C ASN A 99 3.23 -8.12 -6.51
N ASP A 100 2.97 -9.08 -5.62
CA ASP A 100 4.03 -9.81 -4.89
C ASP A 100 4.68 -10.88 -5.78
N LYS A 101 5.08 -10.47 -6.99
CA LYS A 101 5.99 -11.25 -7.82
C LYS A 101 7.41 -10.89 -7.37
N PRO A 102 8.15 -11.77 -6.70
CA PRO A 102 9.51 -11.49 -6.23
C PRO A 102 10.54 -11.54 -7.39
N TYR A 103 10.14 -11.10 -8.58
CA TYR A 103 10.93 -11.15 -9.80
C TYR A 103 10.46 -10.12 -10.83
N THR A 104 11.36 -9.76 -11.74
CA THR A 104 11.06 -8.96 -12.94
C THR A 104 11.45 -9.74 -14.20
N VAL A 105 10.69 -9.54 -15.28
CA VAL A 105 11.03 -10.01 -16.63
C VAL A 105 10.85 -8.82 -17.58
N ALA A 106 11.95 -8.29 -18.10
CA ALA A 106 11.96 -7.13 -19.00
C ALA A 106 12.44 -7.52 -20.39
N VAL A 107 11.87 -6.88 -21.41
CA VAL A 107 12.28 -7.04 -22.81
C VAL A 107 12.70 -5.68 -23.36
N SER A 108 13.91 -5.62 -23.92
CA SER A 108 14.40 -4.43 -24.61
C SER A 108 15.06 -4.85 -25.92
N GLY A 109 14.42 -4.54 -27.05
CA GLY A 109 14.82 -5.07 -28.35
C GLY A 109 14.86 -6.60 -28.34
N LYS A 110 16.04 -7.16 -28.63
CA LYS A 110 16.30 -8.61 -28.64
C LYS A 110 16.78 -9.16 -27.29
N THR A 111 16.73 -8.37 -26.23
CA THR A 111 17.27 -8.78 -24.93
C THR A 111 16.16 -9.04 -23.92
N ILE A 112 16.19 -10.21 -23.29
CA ILE A 112 15.34 -10.57 -22.15
C ILE A 112 16.19 -10.49 -20.87
N THR A 113 15.79 -9.63 -19.93
CA THR A 113 16.42 -9.52 -18.60
C THR A 113 15.47 -10.10 -17.56
N VAL A 114 15.98 -11.02 -16.73
CA VAL A 114 15.22 -11.66 -15.65
C VAL A 114 15.97 -11.47 -14.35
N GLU A 115 15.30 -10.94 -13.32
CA GLU A 115 15.88 -10.71 -11.99
C GLU A 115 14.95 -11.24 -10.91
N SER A 116 15.51 -11.90 -9.89
CA SER A 116 14.82 -12.34 -8.67
C SER A 116 15.87 -12.54 -7.55
N PRO A 117 15.65 -12.12 -6.30
CA PRO A 117 16.69 -12.14 -5.27
C PRO A 117 17.28 -13.54 -4.98
N ALA A 118 16.44 -14.58 -5.01
CA ALA A 118 16.83 -15.95 -4.71
C ALA A 118 15.99 -16.95 -5.51
N ALA A 119 16.34 -17.14 -6.79
CA ALA A 119 15.59 -18.06 -7.67
C ALA A 119 16.48 -18.76 -8.70
N GLY A 120 16.04 -19.96 -9.10
CA GLY A 120 16.51 -20.62 -10.32
C GLY A 120 15.75 -20.06 -11.53
N LEU A 121 16.48 -19.56 -12.53
CA LEU A 121 15.91 -18.96 -13.73
C LEU A 121 16.13 -19.88 -14.92
N THR A 122 15.12 -20.03 -15.79
CA THR A 122 15.24 -20.83 -17.02
C THR A 122 14.43 -20.20 -18.15
N ILE A 123 14.99 -20.14 -19.35
CA ILE A 123 14.25 -19.70 -20.56
C ILE A 123 14.09 -20.89 -21.51
N PHE A 124 12.90 -20.99 -22.10
CA PHE A 124 12.56 -21.95 -23.14
C PHE A 124 12.14 -21.23 -24.41
N ASP A 125 12.56 -21.73 -25.58
CA ASP A 125 12.07 -21.28 -26.88
C ASP A 125 10.69 -21.86 -27.22
N MET A 126 10.13 -21.45 -28.36
CA MET A 126 8.79 -21.87 -28.80
C MET A 126 8.65 -23.38 -29.10
N ASN A 127 9.76 -24.11 -29.22
CA ASN A 127 9.76 -25.55 -29.40
C ASN A 127 9.85 -26.30 -28.05
N GLY A 128 9.82 -25.57 -26.93
CA GLY A 128 9.99 -26.12 -25.59
C GLY A 128 11.44 -26.46 -25.25
N ARG A 129 12.42 -26.08 -26.09
CA ARG A 129 13.83 -26.33 -25.81
C ARG A 129 14.34 -25.32 -24.80
N ARG A 130 15.02 -25.80 -23.75
CA ARG A 130 15.71 -24.93 -22.79
C ARG A 130 16.90 -24.23 -23.46
N VAL A 131 16.89 -22.90 -23.47
CA VAL A 131 17.92 -22.07 -24.13
C VAL A 131 18.82 -21.31 -23.16
N ALA A 132 18.39 -21.12 -21.91
CA ALA A 132 19.23 -20.48 -20.88
C ALA A 132 18.87 -20.97 -19.48
N THR A 133 19.85 -20.93 -18.57
CA THR A 133 19.67 -21.19 -17.14
C THR A 133 20.60 -20.31 -16.33
N ALA A 134 20.13 -19.80 -15.20
CA ALA A 134 20.92 -18.95 -14.30
C ALA A 134 20.36 -19.00 -12.87
N LYS A 135 21.04 -18.32 -11.93
CA LYS A 135 20.48 -17.99 -10.62
C LYS A 135 20.44 -16.48 -10.44
N ASN A 136 19.39 -16.02 -9.79
CA ASN A 136 19.13 -14.64 -9.36
C ASN A 136 18.99 -13.60 -10.48
N ARG A 137 19.92 -13.53 -11.43
CA ARG A 137 19.88 -12.58 -12.55
C ARG A 137 20.33 -13.24 -13.85
N MET A 138 19.69 -12.86 -14.94
CA MET A 138 20.01 -13.32 -16.29
C MET A 138 19.74 -12.23 -17.31
N VAL A 139 20.64 -12.10 -18.28
CA VAL A 139 20.44 -11.32 -19.50
C VAL A 139 20.62 -12.28 -20.66
N PHE A 140 19.60 -12.42 -21.50
CA PHE A 140 19.58 -13.37 -22.60
C PHE A 140 19.32 -12.65 -23.92
N GLU A 141 20.21 -12.85 -24.89
CA GLU A 141 20.00 -12.38 -26.26
C GLU A 141 19.12 -13.38 -27.01
N ALA A 142 17.92 -12.94 -27.34
CA ALA A 142 16.89 -13.69 -28.02
C ALA A 142 16.88 -13.41 -29.53
N GLN A 143 16.21 -14.29 -30.27
CA GLN A 143 15.77 -14.02 -31.62
C GLN A 143 14.29 -13.62 -31.61
N ASN A 144 13.79 -13.16 -32.75
CA ASN A 144 12.36 -12.87 -32.90
C ASN A 144 11.56 -14.15 -32.64
N GLY A 145 10.56 -14.06 -31.75
CA GLY A 145 9.79 -15.23 -31.36
C GLY A 145 9.15 -15.12 -29.99
N VAL A 146 8.63 -16.25 -29.53
CA VAL A 146 7.96 -16.40 -28.24
C VAL A 146 8.82 -17.28 -27.34
N TYR A 147 8.99 -16.85 -26.09
CA TYR A 147 9.72 -17.55 -25.06
C TYR A 147 8.87 -17.77 -23.81
N ALA A 148 9.18 -18.82 -23.07
CA ALA A 148 8.69 -19.01 -21.71
C ALA A 148 9.84 -18.79 -20.73
N VAL A 149 9.63 -17.95 -19.72
CA VAL A 149 10.58 -17.72 -18.62
C VAL A 149 10.03 -18.37 -17.37
N ARG A 150 10.79 -19.29 -16.78
CA ARG A 150 10.46 -19.96 -15.52
C ARG A 150 11.33 -19.40 -14.40
N ILE A 151 10.69 -19.02 -13.30
CA ILE A 151 11.33 -18.49 -12.09
C ILE A 151 10.95 -19.41 -10.92
N ALA A 152 11.90 -20.19 -10.43
CA ALA A 152 11.72 -21.12 -9.32
C ALA A 152 12.27 -20.52 -8.03
N THR A 153 11.38 -20.03 -7.17
CA THR A 153 11.70 -19.58 -5.81
C THR A 153 11.52 -20.73 -4.81
N GLU A 154 11.86 -20.51 -3.54
CA GLU A 154 11.46 -21.43 -2.48
C GLU A 154 9.93 -21.52 -2.40
N GLY A 155 9.39 -22.73 -2.40
CA GLY A 155 7.95 -23.01 -2.24
C GLY A 155 7.04 -22.68 -3.44
N LYS A 156 7.52 -21.99 -4.48
CA LYS A 156 6.69 -21.60 -5.63
C LYS A 156 7.47 -21.48 -6.94
N THR A 157 6.83 -21.83 -8.05
CA THR A 157 7.38 -21.60 -9.41
C THR A 157 6.42 -20.70 -10.16
N TYR A 158 6.99 -19.68 -10.82
CA TYR A 158 6.29 -18.74 -11.68
C TYR A 158 6.68 -18.96 -13.14
N THR A 159 5.82 -18.56 -14.06
CA THR A 159 6.10 -18.62 -15.50
C THR A 159 5.53 -17.41 -16.21
N GLU A 160 6.33 -16.81 -17.08
CA GLU A 160 5.94 -15.68 -17.94
C GLU A 160 6.10 -16.05 -19.41
N LYS A 161 5.20 -15.54 -20.24
CA LYS A 161 5.32 -15.61 -21.70
C LYS A 161 5.90 -14.29 -22.21
N VAL A 162 6.98 -14.37 -22.96
CA VAL A 162 7.70 -13.22 -23.51
C VAL A 162 7.62 -13.24 -25.03
N ILE A 163 7.33 -12.09 -25.65
CA ILE A 163 7.32 -11.92 -27.10
C ILE A 163 8.44 -10.96 -27.47
N VAL A 164 9.39 -11.42 -28.29
CA VAL A 164 10.50 -10.63 -28.82
C VAL A 164 10.21 -10.31 -30.28
N LYS A 165 10.22 -9.02 -30.62
CA LYS A 165 9.94 -8.49 -31.96
C LYS A 165 11.21 -8.25 -32.77
#